data_AF-A0A450T0Z4-F1
#
_entry.id   AF-A0A450T0Z4-F1
#
_cell.length_a   1.000
_cell.length_b   1.000
_cell.length_c   1.000
_cell.angle_alpha   90.00
_cell.angle_beta   90.00
_cell.angle_gamma   90.00
#
_symmetry.space_group_name_H-M   'P 1'
#
loop_
_entity.id
_entity.type
_entity.pdbx_description
1 polymer ?
#
loop_
_entity_poly.entity_id
_entity_poly.type
_entity_poly.pdbx_seq_one_letter_code
_entity_poly.pdbx_strand_id
1 'polypeptide(L)'
;MHKFWSRSRFPSRRTPKSDRLLALVCHDPDVPSRPDDVNQEGRTVPGDLPRIDFFHWVLVDVPADTVAIAAGEYSDGVSPRGKEGPESRNGARQGINDYTQWFAGDADMEGQYFGYDGPCPPWNDSIVHHYHFTLYALDVARCPVEGTFTGGDVRDAIRGHVLAETSVVGTYSLNPDVA
;
A
#
# COMPACT_ATOMS: atom_id res chain seq x y z
N MET A 1 28.96 -42.46 -17.53
CA MET A 1 28.22 -43.11 -16.42
C MET A 1 27.37 -42.06 -15.75
N HIS A 2 26.09 -42.08 -16.11
CA HIS A 2 25.08 -41.11 -15.73
C HIS A 2 24.35 -41.53 -14.44
N LYS A 3 23.79 -40.52 -13.75
CA LYS A 3 22.65 -40.58 -12.82
C LYS A 3 22.96 -40.96 -11.36
N PHE A 4 23.15 -39.92 -10.55
CA PHE A 4 22.70 -39.86 -9.15
C PHE A 4 21.87 -38.58 -8.98
N TRP A 5 20.55 -38.67 -9.12
CA TRP A 5 19.63 -38.47 -8.01
C TRP A 5 18.18 -38.68 -8.46
N SER A 6 17.49 -39.41 -7.62
CA SER A 6 16.14 -39.91 -7.79
C SER A 6 15.14 -38.91 -7.22
N ARG A 7 14.12 -38.63 -8.02
CA ARG A 7 12.72 -38.41 -7.63
C ARG A 7 12.46 -37.57 -6.38
N SER A 8 12.24 -36.28 -6.61
CA SER A 8 11.12 -35.55 -6.02
C SER A 8 10.36 -34.87 -7.15
N ARG A 9 9.20 -35.41 -7.51
CA ARG A 9 8.25 -34.71 -8.38
C ARG A 9 7.68 -33.58 -7.54
N PHE A 10 8.15 -32.36 -7.76
CA PHE A 10 7.39 -31.19 -7.39
C PHE A 10 6.04 -31.29 -8.13
N PRO A 11 4.89 -31.13 -7.48
CA PRO A 11 3.64 -31.01 -8.21
C PRO A 11 3.80 -29.83 -9.17
N SER A 12 3.46 -30.08 -10.44
CA SER A 12 3.49 -29.12 -11.54
C SER A 12 3.09 -27.72 -11.06
N ARG A 13 3.90 -26.71 -11.37
CA ARG A 13 3.48 -25.29 -11.34
C ARG A 13 2.06 -25.24 -11.90
N ARG A 14 1.06 -24.98 -11.05
CA ARG A 14 -0.28 -24.69 -11.54
C ARG A 14 -0.10 -23.44 -12.39
N THR A 15 -0.33 -23.56 -13.69
CA THR A 15 -0.52 -22.40 -14.55
C THR A 15 -1.52 -21.49 -13.83
N PRO A 16 -1.21 -20.20 -13.60
CA PRO A 16 -2.20 -19.28 -13.07
C PRO A 16 -3.43 -19.42 -13.95
N LYS A 17 -4.57 -19.73 -13.34
CA LYS A 17 -5.82 -19.58 -14.08
C LYS A 17 -5.87 -18.11 -14.49
N SER A 18 -6.27 -17.82 -15.73
CA SER A 18 -6.40 -16.45 -16.25
C SER A 18 -7.45 -15.61 -15.52
N ASP A 19 -8.09 -16.16 -14.49
CA ASP A 19 -9.08 -15.54 -13.60
C ASP A 19 -8.49 -15.11 -12.25
N ARG A 20 -7.16 -14.94 -12.14
CA ARG A 20 -6.50 -14.57 -10.88
C ARG A 20 -5.52 -13.43 -11.05
N LEU A 21 -5.45 -12.62 -10.01
CA LEU A 21 -4.50 -11.52 -9.88
C LEU A 21 -4.12 -11.31 -8.42
N LEU A 22 -3.13 -10.46 -8.19
CA LEU A 22 -2.74 -9.97 -6.89
C LEU A 22 -3.14 -8.50 -6.75
N ALA A 23 -3.45 -8.10 -5.52
CA ALA A 23 -3.58 -6.70 -5.12
C ALA A 23 -2.71 -6.45 -3.88
N LEU A 24 -2.11 -5.28 -3.79
CA LEU A 24 -1.29 -4.85 -2.66
C LEU A 24 -1.86 -3.54 -2.12
N VAL A 25 -2.07 -3.49 -0.81
CA VAL A 25 -2.48 -2.29 -0.09
C VAL A 25 -1.48 -2.02 1.03
N CYS A 26 -0.93 -0.81 1.09
CA CYS A 26 -0.20 -0.31 2.25
C CYS A 26 -1.08 0.69 3.00
N HIS A 27 -1.40 0.41 4.26
CA HIS A 27 -2.12 1.33 5.13
C HIS A 27 -1.42 1.46 6.49
N ASP A 28 -1.57 2.64 7.09
CA ASP A 28 -1.12 3.01 8.41
C ASP A 28 -2.35 3.27 9.30
N PRO A 29 -2.66 2.43 10.29
CA PRO A 29 -3.82 2.59 11.16
C PRO A 29 -3.56 3.54 12.34
N ASP A 30 -2.34 4.09 12.47
CA ASP A 30 -1.89 4.84 13.64
C ASP A 30 -1.98 6.37 13.44
N VAL A 31 -2.55 6.83 12.32
CA VAL A 31 -2.62 8.26 12.03
C VAL A 31 -3.55 8.99 12.99
N PRO A 32 -3.12 10.11 13.61
CA PRO A 32 -3.96 10.95 14.47
C PRO A 32 -5.29 11.32 13.81
N SER A 33 -6.42 10.99 14.43
CA SER A 33 -7.75 11.39 13.94
C SER A 33 -7.99 12.91 13.97
N ARG A 34 -7.16 13.67 14.70
CA ARG A 34 -7.30 15.12 14.87
C ARG A 34 -5.93 15.79 14.65
N PRO A 35 -5.84 16.79 13.76
CA PRO A 35 -4.57 17.43 13.41
C PRO A 35 -4.15 18.53 14.40
N ASP A 36 -4.95 18.83 15.43
CA ASP A 36 -4.83 20.01 16.29
C ASP A 36 -3.45 20.21 16.93
N ASP A 37 -2.72 19.12 17.22
CA ASP A 37 -1.37 19.14 17.81
C ASP A 37 -0.29 18.58 16.87
N VAL A 38 -0.66 18.15 15.65
CA VAL A 38 0.26 17.51 14.69
C VAL A 38 1.31 18.51 14.21
N ASN A 39 2.59 18.10 14.27
CA ASN A 39 3.73 18.84 13.74
C ASN A 39 3.90 20.27 14.33
N GLN A 40 3.66 20.44 15.63
CA GLN A 40 3.76 21.74 16.32
C GLN A 40 4.79 21.75 17.44
N GLU A 41 5.62 22.79 17.45
CA GLU A 41 6.64 23.03 18.48
C GLU A 41 6.04 23.12 19.89
N GLY A 42 6.65 22.43 20.85
CA GLY A 42 6.17 22.36 22.24
C GLY A 42 4.87 21.58 22.45
N ARG A 43 4.37 20.87 21.43
CA ARG A 43 3.21 19.97 21.53
C ARG A 43 3.62 18.52 21.33
N THR A 44 2.83 17.61 21.89
CA THR A 44 2.96 16.16 21.69
C THR A 44 1.61 15.62 21.29
N VAL A 45 1.55 14.81 20.23
CA VAL A 45 0.34 14.06 19.91
C VAL A 45 0.24 12.88 20.87
N PRO A 46 -0.79 12.81 21.72
CA PRO A 46 -0.83 11.81 22.78
C PRO A 46 -1.17 10.43 22.21
N GLY A 47 -0.54 9.39 22.77
CA GLY A 47 -0.69 8.02 22.27
C GLY A 47 -2.11 7.46 22.40
N ASP A 48 -2.93 8.02 23.28
CA ASP A 48 -4.33 7.64 23.46
C ASP A 48 -5.31 8.44 22.58
N LEU A 49 -4.81 9.37 21.75
CA LEU A 49 -5.62 10.02 20.73
C LEU A 49 -6.20 8.94 19.79
N PRO A 50 -7.50 8.97 19.45
CA PRO A 50 -8.07 8.03 18.49
C PRO A 50 -7.33 8.09 17.15
N ARG A 51 -7.10 6.92 16.55
CA ARG A 51 -6.35 6.77 15.30
C ARG A 51 -7.28 6.40 14.13
N ILE A 52 -6.83 6.66 12.91
CA ILE A 52 -7.54 6.37 11.66
C ILE A 52 -6.60 5.71 10.65
N ASP A 53 -7.19 4.99 9.69
CA ASP A 53 -6.47 4.45 8.53
C ASP A 53 -6.00 5.59 7.63
N PHE A 54 -4.74 5.48 7.17
CA PHE A 54 -4.17 6.27 6.09
C PHE A 54 -3.54 5.35 5.04
N PHE A 55 -4.04 5.39 3.82
CA PHE A 55 -3.54 4.58 2.71
C PHE A 55 -2.30 5.24 2.10
N HIS A 56 -1.20 4.49 2.10
CA HIS A 56 0.08 4.89 1.50
C HIS A 56 0.30 4.29 0.11
N TRP A 57 -0.33 3.14 -0.19
CA TRP A 57 -0.22 2.49 -1.50
C TRP A 57 -1.46 1.67 -1.82
N VAL A 58 -1.93 1.77 -3.06
CA VAL A 58 -2.97 0.92 -3.63
C VAL A 58 -2.53 0.45 -5.00
N LEU A 59 -2.26 -0.85 -5.15
CA LEU A 59 -1.83 -1.48 -6.40
C LEU A 59 -2.74 -2.67 -6.70
N VAL A 60 -3.39 -2.69 -7.85
CA VAL A 60 -4.31 -3.75 -8.28
C VAL A 60 -3.90 -4.31 -9.64
N ASP A 61 -4.49 -5.44 -10.01
CA ASP A 61 -4.27 -6.13 -11.29
C ASP A 61 -2.82 -6.58 -11.53
N VAL A 62 -2.09 -6.86 -10.45
CA VAL A 62 -0.76 -7.44 -10.55
C VAL A 62 -0.90 -8.90 -11.04
N PRO A 63 -0.14 -9.34 -12.06
CA PRO A 63 -0.20 -10.73 -12.53
C PRO A 63 0.00 -11.75 -11.41
N ALA A 64 -0.81 -12.82 -11.40
CA ALA A 64 -0.78 -13.84 -10.35
C ALA A 64 0.51 -14.68 -10.31
N ASP A 65 1.35 -14.61 -11.33
CA ASP A 65 2.68 -15.22 -11.36
C ASP A 65 3.82 -14.25 -10.98
N THR A 66 3.49 -13.02 -10.57
CA THR A 66 4.46 -12.08 -9.99
C THR A 66 5.06 -12.69 -8.72
N VAL A 67 6.38 -12.87 -8.71
CA VAL A 67 7.12 -13.47 -7.58
C VAL A 67 7.85 -12.43 -6.72
N ALA A 68 8.03 -11.22 -7.22
CA ALA A 68 8.69 -10.13 -6.53
C ALA A 68 8.24 -8.78 -7.14
N ILE A 69 8.26 -7.75 -6.31
CA ILE A 69 8.21 -6.35 -6.73
C ILE A 69 9.55 -5.74 -6.29
N ALA A 70 10.30 -5.16 -7.22
CA ALA A 70 11.58 -4.54 -6.89
C ALA A 70 11.38 -3.23 -6.13
N ALA A 71 12.36 -2.89 -5.28
CA ALA A 71 12.40 -1.57 -4.66
C ALA A 71 12.37 -0.49 -5.75
N GLY A 72 11.52 0.52 -5.59
CA GLY A 72 11.39 1.60 -6.56
C GLY A 72 10.59 1.26 -7.82
N GLU A 73 10.11 0.01 -8.01
CA GLU A 73 9.51 -0.41 -9.29
C GLU A 73 8.28 0.41 -9.68
N TYR A 74 7.40 0.67 -8.71
CA TYR A 74 6.13 1.36 -8.92
C TYR A 74 6.12 2.81 -8.41
N SER A 75 7.14 3.22 -7.67
CA SER A 75 7.31 4.58 -7.14
C SER A 75 8.72 4.75 -6.58
N ASP A 76 9.40 5.85 -6.93
CA ASP A 76 10.76 6.19 -6.47
C ASP A 76 10.74 7.54 -5.72
N GLY A 77 9.86 7.62 -4.72
CA GLY A 77 9.72 8.79 -3.85
C GLY A 77 8.47 9.63 -4.11
N VAL A 78 8.34 10.70 -3.33
CA VAL A 78 7.22 11.63 -3.37
C VAL A 78 7.45 12.67 -4.45
N SER A 79 6.42 12.99 -5.23
CA SER A 79 6.44 14.03 -6.25
C SER A 79 5.50 15.17 -5.85
N PRO A 80 5.92 16.45 -5.95
CA PRO A 80 5.00 17.58 -5.79
C PRO A 80 3.83 17.44 -6.76
N ARG A 81 2.61 17.72 -6.30
CA ARG A 81 1.37 17.57 -7.06
C ARG A 81 1.01 16.12 -7.45
N GLY A 82 1.65 15.14 -6.80
CA GLY A 82 1.33 13.73 -6.95
C GLY A 82 1.96 13.06 -8.17
N LYS A 83 1.35 11.96 -8.63
CA LYS A 83 1.86 11.08 -9.69
C LYS A 83 0.71 10.71 -10.63
N GLU A 84 1.02 10.41 -11.88
CA GLU A 84 0.02 9.98 -12.87
C GLU A 84 -0.52 8.56 -12.59
N GLY A 85 -1.75 8.30 -13.04
CA GLY A 85 -2.43 7.00 -12.94
C GLY A 85 -3.78 7.00 -13.69
N PRO A 86 -4.61 5.95 -13.54
CA PRO A 86 -4.38 4.75 -12.73
C PRO A 86 -3.48 3.73 -13.44
N GLU A 87 -3.32 3.80 -14.76
CA GLU A 87 -2.54 2.82 -15.52
C GLU A 87 -1.06 2.84 -15.11
N SER A 88 -0.49 1.64 -14.92
CA SER A 88 0.88 1.47 -14.44
C SER A 88 1.62 0.36 -15.17
N ARG A 89 2.82 0.04 -14.70
CA ARG A 89 3.71 -0.96 -15.28
C ARG A 89 3.07 -2.35 -15.23
N ASN A 90 3.43 -3.18 -16.19
CA ASN A 90 3.09 -4.61 -16.23
C ASN A 90 1.56 -4.88 -16.23
N GLY A 91 0.75 -3.93 -16.70
CA GLY A 91 -0.72 -4.06 -16.72
C GLY A 91 -1.40 -3.86 -15.37
N ALA A 92 -0.63 -3.48 -14.33
CA ALA A 92 -1.19 -3.12 -13.04
C ALA A 92 -1.82 -1.72 -13.08
N ARG A 93 -2.73 -1.46 -12.13
CA ARG A 93 -3.30 -0.13 -11.90
C ARG A 93 -3.02 0.35 -10.48
N GLN A 94 -2.75 1.63 -10.32
CA GLN A 94 -2.57 2.27 -9.02
C GLN A 94 -3.79 3.11 -8.66
N GLY A 95 -4.22 3.03 -7.41
CA GLY A 95 -5.23 3.92 -6.85
C GLY A 95 -4.59 5.21 -6.33
N ILE A 96 -5.43 6.19 -6.01
CA ILE A 96 -4.98 7.36 -5.25
C ILE A 96 -4.82 6.99 -3.78
N ASN A 97 -3.78 7.53 -3.16
CA ASN A 97 -3.50 7.42 -1.74
C ASN A 97 -3.94 8.68 -0.98
N ASP A 98 -3.89 8.65 0.34
CA ASP A 98 -4.50 9.69 1.19
C ASP A 98 -3.69 11.00 1.22
N TYR A 99 -2.49 11.03 0.62
CA TYR A 99 -1.80 12.31 0.37
C TYR A 99 -2.58 13.22 -0.57
N THR A 100 -3.44 12.67 -1.43
CA THR A 100 -4.39 13.44 -2.26
C THR A 100 -5.29 14.32 -1.41
N GLN A 101 -5.79 13.79 -0.29
CA GLN A 101 -6.62 14.55 0.62
C GLN A 101 -5.76 15.42 1.56
N TRP A 102 -4.63 14.89 2.02
CA TRP A 102 -3.73 15.59 2.94
C TRP A 102 -3.21 16.93 2.38
N PHE A 103 -2.82 16.94 1.10
CA PHE A 103 -2.29 18.14 0.42
C PHE A 103 -3.38 18.96 -0.29
N ALA A 104 -4.67 18.66 -0.10
CA ALA A 104 -5.73 19.42 -0.73
C ALA A 104 -5.70 20.90 -0.28
N GLY A 105 -5.58 21.81 -1.25
CA GLY A 105 -5.49 23.26 -1.00
C GLY A 105 -4.09 23.77 -0.65
N ASP A 106 -3.08 22.90 -0.59
CA ASP A 106 -1.67 23.33 -0.56
C ASP A 106 -1.24 23.73 -1.97
N ALA A 107 -0.84 24.99 -2.18
CA ALA A 107 -0.56 25.52 -3.51
C ALA A 107 0.60 24.80 -4.24
N ASP A 108 1.55 24.24 -3.49
CA ASP A 108 2.73 23.57 -4.02
C ASP A 108 2.53 22.06 -4.16
N MET A 109 1.69 21.49 -3.31
CA MET A 109 1.52 20.04 -3.18
C MET A 109 0.16 19.52 -3.68
N GLU A 110 -0.86 20.34 -3.86
CA GLU A 110 -2.17 19.86 -4.31
C GLU A 110 -2.09 19.07 -5.63
N GLY A 111 -2.75 17.93 -5.67
CA GLY A 111 -2.75 17.04 -6.84
C GLY A 111 -3.30 15.65 -6.52
N GLN A 112 -3.25 14.76 -7.52
CA GLN A 112 -3.67 13.36 -7.36
C GLN A 112 -2.45 12.48 -7.12
N TYR A 113 -2.44 11.82 -5.96
CA TYR A 113 -1.31 11.00 -5.53
C TYR A 113 -1.57 9.54 -5.85
N PHE A 114 -1.31 9.13 -7.09
CA PHE A 114 -1.38 7.73 -7.46
C PHE A 114 -0.15 6.95 -6.97
N GLY A 115 -0.40 5.71 -6.53
CA GLY A 115 0.65 4.77 -6.16
C GLY A 115 1.22 4.95 -4.77
N TYR A 116 2.49 4.58 -4.57
CA TYR A 116 3.11 4.59 -3.25
C TYR A 116 3.73 5.94 -2.90
N ASP A 117 3.38 6.48 -1.74
CA ASP A 117 4.09 7.58 -1.08
C ASP A 117 4.40 7.16 0.35
N GLY A 118 5.67 7.29 0.76
CA GLY A 118 6.21 6.62 1.94
C GLY A 118 5.74 7.17 3.30
N PRO A 119 6.25 6.59 4.39
CA PRO A 119 6.03 7.06 5.77
C PRO A 119 6.42 8.53 5.97
N CYS A 120 5.52 9.30 6.57
CA CYS A 120 5.79 10.66 7.05
C CYS A 120 4.94 10.93 8.32
N PRO A 121 5.11 10.14 9.40
CA PRO A 121 4.33 10.31 10.62
C PRO A 121 4.65 11.66 11.28
N PRO A 122 3.76 12.24 12.09
CA PRO A 122 4.06 13.48 12.79
C PRO A 122 5.34 13.38 13.60
N TRP A 123 6.21 14.38 13.51
CA TRP A 123 7.51 14.35 14.21
C TRP A 123 7.36 14.48 15.73
N ASN A 124 6.18 14.86 16.20
CA ASN A 124 5.82 14.95 17.61
C ASN A 124 4.77 13.90 18.05
N ASP A 125 4.55 12.83 17.29
CA ASP A 125 3.73 11.71 17.76
C ASP A 125 4.45 10.91 18.84
N SER A 126 3.72 10.52 19.88
CA SER A 126 4.28 9.77 21.02
C SER A 126 4.23 8.25 20.84
N ILE A 127 3.74 7.77 19.68
CA ILE A 127 3.72 6.35 19.32
C ILE A 127 4.44 6.11 18.00
N VAL A 128 4.89 4.86 17.80
CA VAL A 128 5.43 4.39 16.53
C VAL A 128 4.27 4.05 15.59
N HIS A 129 4.40 4.41 14.31
CA HIS A 129 3.42 4.07 13.28
C HIS A 129 3.74 2.71 12.63
N HIS A 130 2.70 1.96 12.27
CA HIS A 130 2.78 0.64 11.66
C HIS A 130 2.27 0.68 10.22
N TYR A 131 3.14 0.39 9.26
CA TYR A 131 2.83 0.38 7.83
C TYR A 131 2.56 -1.05 7.38
N HIS A 132 1.28 -1.40 7.25
CA HIS A 132 0.81 -2.73 6.88
C HIS A 132 0.76 -2.90 5.36
N PHE A 133 1.76 -3.54 4.79
CA PHE A 133 1.76 -3.98 3.39
C PHE A 133 1.06 -5.33 3.30
N THR A 134 -0.21 -5.32 2.86
CA THR A 134 -1.03 -6.53 2.73
C THR A 134 -1.18 -6.91 1.27
N LEU A 135 -0.74 -8.11 0.92
CA LEU A 135 -0.87 -8.71 -0.40
C LEU A 135 -2.06 -9.68 -0.39
N TYR A 136 -2.99 -9.47 -1.32
CA TYR A 136 -4.18 -10.29 -1.51
C TYR A 136 -4.04 -11.09 -2.80
N ALA A 137 -4.35 -12.39 -2.74
CA ALA A 137 -4.57 -13.23 -3.91
C ALA A 137 -6.07 -13.31 -4.20
N LEU A 138 -6.47 -12.96 -5.42
CA LEU A 138 -7.88 -12.76 -5.79
C LEU A 138 -8.34 -13.75 -6.86
N ASP A 139 -9.63 -14.10 -6.85
CA ASP A 139 -10.28 -14.98 -7.84
C ASP A 139 -11.02 -14.24 -8.96
N VAL A 140 -10.56 -13.02 -9.25
CA VAL A 140 -11.04 -12.19 -10.35
C VAL A 140 -9.95 -12.00 -11.41
N ALA A 141 -10.38 -11.89 -12.67
CA ALA A 141 -9.50 -11.56 -13.79
C ALA A 141 -9.08 -10.08 -13.82
N ARG A 142 -9.85 -9.21 -13.14
CA ARG A 142 -9.58 -7.77 -12.97
C ARG A 142 -10.26 -7.28 -11.69
N CYS A 143 -9.58 -6.44 -10.92
CA CYS A 143 -10.13 -5.84 -9.70
C CYS A 143 -11.32 -4.94 -10.08
N PRO A 144 -12.49 -5.11 -9.43
CA PRO A 144 -13.74 -4.45 -9.84
C PRO A 144 -13.82 -2.99 -9.34
N VAL A 145 -12.80 -2.21 -9.68
CA VAL A 145 -12.71 -0.76 -9.49
C VAL A 145 -12.40 -0.13 -10.86
N GLU A 146 -12.87 1.10 -11.09
CA GLU A 146 -12.67 1.82 -12.36
C GLU A 146 -12.33 3.30 -12.09
N GLY A 147 -11.73 3.96 -13.08
CA GLY A 147 -11.35 5.37 -12.98
C GLY A 147 -10.36 5.63 -11.83
N THR A 148 -10.61 6.69 -11.07
CA THR A 148 -9.88 7.00 -9.84
C THR A 148 -10.52 6.27 -8.67
N PHE A 149 -9.74 5.46 -7.96
CA PHE A 149 -10.20 4.65 -6.83
C PHE A 149 -9.23 4.74 -5.65
N THR A 150 -9.75 4.52 -4.44
CA THR A 150 -9.03 4.58 -3.16
C THR A 150 -8.72 3.19 -2.61
N GLY A 151 -7.95 3.15 -1.51
CA GLY A 151 -7.72 1.90 -0.78
C GLY A 151 -8.99 1.33 -0.15
N GLY A 152 -9.90 2.20 0.30
CA GLY A 152 -11.23 1.82 0.77
C GLY A 152 -12.05 1.14 -0.32
N ASP A 153 -12.12 1.76 -1.51
CA ASP A 153 -12.83 1.20 -2.66
C ASP A 153 -12.32 -0.19 -3.02
N VAL A 154 -10.98 -0.38 -3.02
CA VAL A 154 -10.37 -1.68 -3.31
C VAL A 154 -10.71 -2.71 -2.23
N ARG A 155 -10.60 -2.36 -0.94
CA ARG A 155 -10.94 -3.30 0.16
C ARG A 155 -12.39 -3.76 0.08
N ASP A 156 -13.31 -2.87 -0.28
CA ASP A 156 -14.72 -3.22 -0.45
C ASP A 156 -14.96 -4.03 -1.73
N ALA A 157 -14.34 -3.64 -2.84
CA ALA A 157 -14.47 -4.30 -4.13
C ALA A 157 -13.94 -5.75 -4.14
N ILE A 158 -12.89 -6.03 -3.36
CA ILE A 158 -12.30 -7.38 -3.28
C ILE A 158 -12.98 -8.27 -2.23
N ARG A 159 -13.95 -7.73 -1.47
CA ARG A 159 -14.67 -8.48 -0.44
C ARG A 159 -15.40 -9.66 -1.06
N GLY A 160 -15.07 -10.87 -0.63
CA GLY A 160 -15.61 -12.11 -1.19
C GLY A 160 -14.80 -12.70 -2.35
N HIS A 161 -13.76 -12.00 -2.82
CA HIS A 161 -12.83 -12.46 -3.86
C HIS A 161 -11.46 -12.89 -3.33
N VAL A 162 -11.19 -12.67 -2.04
CA VAL A 162 -9.90 -13.01 -1.40
C VAL A 162 -9.77 -14.52 -1.22
N LEU A 163 -8.81 -15.11 -1.94
CA LEU A 163 -8.41 -16.51 -1.80
C LEU A 163 -7.42 -16.73 -0.65
N ALA A 164 -6.51 -15.77 -0.47
CA ALA A 164 -5.50 -15.75 0.58
C ALA A 164 -4.96 -14.33 0.74
N GLU A 165 -4.41 -14.02 1.90
CA GLU A 165 -3.70 -12.77 2.17
C GLU A 165 -2.47 -13.03 3.03
N THR A 166 -1.50 -12.13 2.94
CA THR A 166 -0.35 -12.07 3.84
C THR A 166 0.07 -10.62 4.02
N SER A 167 0.62 -10.30 5.18
CA SER A 167 1.09 -8.95 5.48
C SER A 167 2.52 -8.93 5.97
N VAL A 168 3.24 -7.87 5.61
CA VAL A 168 4.46 -7.45 6.30
C VAL A 168 4.19 -6.08 6.92
N VAL A 169 4.65 -5.87 8.14
CA VAL A 169 4.50 -4.61 8.87
C VAL A 169 5.87 -3.99 9.04
N GLY A 170 6.06 -2.79 8.49
CA GLY A 170 7.19 -1.93 8.80
C GLY A 170 6.80 -0.95 9.90
N THR A 171 7.76 -0.50 10.71
CA THR A 171 7.53 0.55 11.71
C THR A 171 8.38 1.77 11.39
N TYR A 172 7.87 2.96 11.69
CA TYR A 172 8.63 4.20 11.54
C TYR A 172 8.15 5.28 12.52
N SER A 173 9.07 6.12 12.95
CA SER A 173 8.81 7.31 13.76
C SER A 173 9.75 8.43 13.29
N LEU A 174 9.23 9.66 13.24
CA LEU A 174 10.06 10.88 13.14
C LEU A 174 10.35 11.49 14.52
N ASN A 175 9.66 11.04 15.57
CA ASN A 175 9.94 11.45 16.93
C ASN A 175 11.17 10.66 17.46
N PRO A 176 12.29 11.32 17.80
CA PRO A 176 13.50 10.65 18.27
C PRO A 176 13.34 9.95 19.63
N ASP A 177 12.31 10.28 20.40
CA ASP A 177 12.02 9.67 21.69
C ASP A 177 11.23 8.35 21.58
N VAL A 178 10.79 8.00 20.36
CA VAL A 178 10.03 6.79 20.05
C VAL A 178 10.88 5.89 19.16
N ALA A 179 11.26 4.72 19.67
CA ALA A 179 12.11 3.72 18.99
C ALA A 179 11.34 2.48 18.57
#